data_AF-A0A1I7XMR5-F1
#
_entry.id   AF-A0A1I7XMR5-F1
#
_cell.length_a   1.000
_cell.length_b   1.000
_cell.length_c   1.000
_cell.angle_alpha   90.00
_cell.angle_beta   90.00
_cell.angle_gamma   90.00
#
_symmetry.space_group_name_H-M   'P 1'
#
loop_
_entity.id
_entity.type
_entity.pdbx_description
1 polymer ?
#
loop_
_entity_poly.entity_id
_entity_poly.type
_entity_poly.pdbx_seq_one_letter_code
_entity_poly.pdbx_strand_id
1 'polypeptide(L)'
;MYWISYLSKAPFNMTSRGFGNGLRIAEIGGPSNLFPKLHKEKAFDLNEVCATCDAPHAAVFGPGAGPWPVVGVNCEMVADANLSQGKVNAIYLTFLILISHSVLSKVTFVHNLYIQTATKIAYIEENSSNKYQTKIIDSTKFSLMANLAVSENDDPSEVVHFKCSIRTGQLNLPETIRRAIAEHYTDKPVSLAGLFILHEGEAKLHVMPDFPSCPFNNTDEVIHI
;
A
#
# COMPACT_ATOMS: atom_id res chain seq x y z
N MET A 1 -14.35 -16.05 -17.32
CA MET A 1 -14.22 -14.68 -16.82
C MET A 1 -14.90 -14.63 -15.46
N TYR A 2 -14.14 -14.57 -14.37
CA TYR A 2 -14.69 -14.50 -13.01
C TYR A 2 -14.77 -13.03 -12.62
N TRP A 3 -15.97 -12.55 -12.29
CA TRP A 3 -16.15 -11.24 -11.70
C TRP A 3 -15.70 -11.33 -10.24
N ILE A 4 -14.62 -10.63 -9.86
CA ILE A 4 -14.32 -10.42 -8.45
C ILE A 4 -15.47 -9.58 -7.88
N SER A 5 -16.26 -10.21 -7.01
CA SER A 5 -17.34 -9.55 -6.29
C SER A 5 -16.76 -8.65 -5.21
N TYR A 6 -16.36 -7.44 -5.59
CA TYR A 6 -15.97 -6.32 -4.72
C TYR A 6 -14.86 -6.60 -3.69
N LEU A 7 -13.69 -5.99 -3.90
CA LEU A 7 -12.55 -6.04 -2.95
C LEU A 7 -12.88 -5.42 -1.58
N SER A 8 -13.90 -4.56 -1.51
CA SER A 8 -14.37 -3.95 -0.26
C SER A 8 -15.15 -4.92 0.64
N LYS A 9 -15.40 -6.15 0.20
CA LYS A 9 -16.11 -7.18 0.97
C LYS A 9 -15.15 -8.25 1.46
N ALA A 10 -15.61 -9.03 2.43
CA ALA A 10 -14.89 -10.22 2.85
C ALA A 10 -14.67 -11.15 1.63
N PRO A 11 -13.50 -11.81 1.54
CA PRO A 11 -12.44 -11.87 2.55
C PRO A 11 -11.38 -10.75 2.43
N PHE A 12 -11.42 -9.92 1.39
CA PHE A 12 -10.37 -8.93 1.12
C PHE A 12 -10.45 -7.70 2.04
N ASN A 13 -11.66 -7.18 2.27
CA ASN A 13 -11.91 -6.03 3.15
C ASN A 13 -10.98 -4.84 2.86
N MET A 14 -10.80 -4.51 1.58
CA MET A 14 -10.02 -3.35 1.14
C MET A 14 -10.81 -2.04 1.24
N THR A 15 -10.11 -0.91 1.24
CA THR A 15 -10.74 0.41 1.05
C THR A 15 -11.28 0.61 -0.38
N SER A 16 -10.72 -0.07 -1.37
CA SER A 16 -11.15 -0.04 -2.77
C SER A 16 -12.24 -1.06 -3.08
N ARG A 17 -13.20 -0.69 -3.95
CA ARG A 17 -14.22 -1.63 -4.47
C ARG A 17 -13.66 -2.63 -5.48
N GLY A 18 -12.61 -2.28 -6.21
CA GLY A 18 -11.97 -3.09 -7.25
C GLY A 18 -10.56 -2.58 -7.56
N PHE A 19 -9.90 -3.19 -8.55
CA PHE A 19 -8.55 -2.77 -8.98
C PHE A 19 -8.55 -1.62 -9.99
N GLY A 20 -9.74 -1.14 -10.40
CA GLY A 20 -9.88 0.00 -11.30
C GLY A 20 -9.15 -0.17 -12.63
N ASN A 21 -8.63 0.94 -13.15
CA ASN A 21 -7.89 1.01 -14.40
C ASN A 21 -6.61 1.86 -14.24
N GLY A 22 -5.78 1.88 -15.29
CA GLY A 22 -4.53 2.64 -15.26
C GLY A 22 -3.57 2.15 -14.17
N LEU A 23 -3.56 0.84 -13.89
CA LEU A 23 -2.71 0.28 -12.84
C LEU A 23 -1.23 0.55 -13.13
N ARG A 24 -0.55 1.18 -12.17
CA ARG A 24 0.88 1.48 -12.20
C ARG A 24 1.56 0.77 -11.05
N ILE A 25 2.81 0.33 -11.25
CA ILE A 25 3.66 -0.12 -10.16
C ILE A 25 4.60 1.02 -9.77
N ALA A 26 4.63 1.33 -8.49
CA ALA A 26 5.56 2.27 -7.90
C ALA A 26 6.52 1.51 -6.98
N GLU A 27 7.82 1.65 -7.24
CA GLU A 27 8.88 1.15 -6.37
C GLU A 27 9.55 2.36 -5.69
N ILE A 28 9.40 2.44 -4.37
CA ILE A 28 9.83 3.58 -3.58
C ILE A 28 10.93 3.13 -2.63
N GLY A 29 12.04 3.87 -2.61
CA GLY A 29 13.17 3.58 -1.74
C GLY A 29 13.82 2.23 -2.08
N GLY A 30 14.17 1.47 -1.05
CA GLY A 30 14.68 0.11 -1.21
C GLY A 30 15.50 -0.37 -0.02
N PRO A 31 15.99 -1.62 -0.07
CA PRO A 31 16.81 -2.22 0.99
C PRO A 31 18.05 -1.41 1.37
N SER A 32 18.55 -0.56 0.46
CA SER A 32 19.66 0.35 0.72
C SER A 32 19.37 1.44 1.77
N ASN A 33 18.09 1.72 2.05
CA ASN A 33 17.70 2.60 3.17
C ASN A 33 17.79 1.89 4.53
N LEU A 34 17.86 0.55 4.54
CA LEU A 34 17.97 -0.26 5.74
C LEU A 34 19.42 -0.73 5.98
N PHE A 35 20.07 -1.24 4.94
CA PHE A 35 21.39 -1.86 4.99
C PHE A 35 22.36 -1.25 3.97
N PRO A 36 23.66 -1.05 4.28
CA PRO A 36 24.35 -1.39 5.54
C PRO A 36 24.13 -0.37 6.67
N LYS A 37 23.77 0.86 6.30
CA LYS A 37 23.45 1.92 7.24
C LYS A 37 21.95 2.18 7.22
N LEU A 38 21.35 2.18 8.40
CA LEU A 38 19.95 2.53 8.54
C LEU A 38 19.73 4.04 8.34
N HIS A 39 18.79 4.38 7.48
CA HIS A 39 18.36 5.72 7.13
C HIS A 39 16.93 5.98 7.64
N LYS A 40 16.75 6.11 8.97
CA LYS A 40 15.43 6.31 9.60
C LYS A 40 14.70 7.56 9.13
N GLU A 41 15.42 8.53 8.57
CA GLU A 41 14.88 9.76 7.97
C GLU A 41 14.11 9.53 6.66
N LYS A 42 14.22 8.35 6.05
CA LYS A 42 13.52 8.00 4.80
C LYS A 42 12.07 7.65 5.08
N ALA A 43 11.26 8.70 5.24
CA ALA A 43 9.81 8.62 5.36
C ALA A 43 9.14 9.07 4.06
N PHE A 44 8.00 8.47 3.75
CA PHE A 44 7.24 8.70 2.52
C PHE A 44 5.75 8.80 2.81
N ASP A 45 4.97 9.35 1.87
CA ASP A 45 3.52 9.48 1.96
C ASP A 45 2.85 8.92 0.69
N LEU A 46 1.83 8.06 0.87
CA LEU A 46 1.04 7.50 -0.22
C LEU A 46 0.39 8.58 -1.10
N ASN A 47 0.01 9.74 -0.57
CA ASN A 47 -0.52 10.86 -1.35
C ASN A 47 0.53 11.41 -2.34
N GLU A 48 1.76 11.59 -1.87
CA GLU A 48 2.86 12.08 -2.71
C GLU A 48 3.24 11.05 -3.77
N VAL A 49 3.23 9.76 -3.42
CA VAL A 49 3.43 8.66 -4.38
C VAL A 49 2.35 8.69 -5.45
N CYS A 50 1.08 8.74 -5.07
CA CYS A 50 -0.05 8.78 -6.00
C CYS A 50 0.03 10.00 -6.94
N ALA A 51 0.37 11.17 -6.41
CA ALA A 51 0.58 12.38 -7.22
C ALA A 51 1.77 12.23 -8.18
N THR A 52 2.87 11.63 -7.74
CA THR A 52 4.06 11.36 -8.57
C THR A 52 3.78 10.35 -9.69
N CYS A 53 2.82 9.45 -9.47
CA CYS A 53 2.35 8.50 -10.47
C CYS A 53 1.28 9.10 -11.43
N ASP A 54 1.10 10.42 -11.46
CA ASP A 54 0.05 11.10 -12.23
C ASP A 54 -1.37 10.61 -11.88
N ALA A 55 -1.58 10.15 -10.65
CA ALA A 55 -2.84 9.59 -10.16
C ALA A 55 -3.18 10.09 -8.74
N PRO A 56 -3.33 11.42 -8.50
CA PRO A 56 -3.48 12.01 -7.16
C PRO A 56 -4.76 11.58 -6.42
N HIS A 57 -5.71 10.95 -7.11
CA HIS A 57 -6.97 10.44 -6.56
C HIS A 57 -7.07 8.93 -6.75
N ALA A 58 -5.97 8.20 -6.50
CA ALA A 58 -5.87 6.78 -6.74
C ALA A 58 -6.33 5.90 -5.57
N ALA A 59 -6.65 4.65 -5.89
CA ALA A 59 -6.54 3.55 -4.93
C ALA A 59 -5.11 3.00 -4.95
N VAL A 60 -4.51 2.77 -3.78
CA VAL A 60 -3.14 2.28 -3.65
C VAL A 60 -3.06 1.16 -2.63
N PHE A 61 -2.31 0.11 -2.99
CA PHE A 61 -2.06 -1.02 -2.09
C PHE A 61 -0.70 -1.66 -2.38
N GLY A 62 -0.14 -2.36 -1.39
CA GLY A 62 1.09 -3.14 -1.59
C GLY A 62 1.95 -3.27 -0.34
N PRO A 63 2.97 -4.14 -0.36
CA PRO A 63 3.87 -4.33 0.76
C PRO A 63 4.87 -3.17 0.92
N GLY A 64 5.36 -3.00 2.14
CA GLY A 64 6.47 -2.09 2.45
C GLY A 64 6.85 -2.12 3.93
N ALA A 65 7.78 -1.25 4.31
CA ALA A 65 8.08 -0.98 5.71
C ALA A 65 7.12 0.07 6.28
N GLY A 66 6.52 -0.23 7.42
CA GLY A 66 5.51 0.61 8.03
C GLY A 66 6.06 1.88 8.67
N PRO A 67 5.19 2.83 9.02
CA PRO A 67 5.59 4.12 9.56
C PRO A 67 6.00 4.00 11.03
N TRP A 68 7.25 3.61 11.29
CA TRP A 68 7.78 3.51 12.66
C TRP A 68 7.56 4.76 13.53
N PRO A 69 7.56 6.03 13.03
CA PRO A 69 7.27 7.19 13.87
C PRO A 69 5.79 7.28 14.30
N VAL A 70 4.88 6.64 13.57
CA VAL A 70 3.44 6.59 13.87
C VAL A 70 3.13 5.42 14.81
N VAL A 71 3.84 4.30 14.64
CA VAL A 71 3.60 3.07 15.40
C VAL A 71 4.40 3.03 16.70
N GLY A 72 5.57 3.68 16.72
CA GLY A 72 6.52 3.70 17.84
C GLY A 72 7.61 2.63 17.77
N VAL A 73 7.43 1.61 16.92
CA VAL A 73 8.37 0.52 16.67
C VAL A 73 8.45 0.21 15.18
N ASN A 74 9.52 -0.44 14.74
CA ASN A 74 9.57 -1.00 13.39
C ASN A 74 8.41 -1.99 13.13
N CYS A 75 7.91 -1.99 11.90
CA CYS A 75 6.79 -2.84 11.50
C CYS A 75 6.79 -3.13 10.00
N GLU A 76 6.31 -4.31 9.64
CA GLU A 76 5.93 -4.65 8.27
C GLU A 76 4.58 -4.01 7.94
N MET A 77 4.38 -3.63 6.67
CA MET A 77 3.17 -2.96 6.21
C MET A 77 2.60 -3.61 4.96
N VAL A 78 1.28 -3.73 4.94
CA VAL A 78 0.47 -3.86 3.72
C VAL A 78 -0.37 -2.59 3.60
N ALA A 79 0.06 -1.68 2.73
CA ALA A 79 -0.64 -0.44 2.43
C ALA A 79 -2.01 -0.74 1.82
N ASP A 80 -3.00 0.04 2.23
CA ASP A 80 -4.37 0.01 1.70
C ASP A 80 -4.97 1.41 1.93
N ALA A 81 -4.99 2.22 0.88
CA ALA A 81 -5.56 3.57 0.92
C ALA A 81 -6.33 3.88 -0.36
N ASN A 82 -7.46 4.58 -0.21
CA ASN A 82 -8.31 5.01 -1.29
C ASN A 82 -8.48 6.54 -1.24
N LEU A 83 -7.75 7.21 -2.14
CA LEU A 83 -7.77 8.66 -2.33
C LEU A 83 -8.81 9.06 -3.40
N SER A 84 -9.42 8.08 -4.09
CA SER A 84 -10.41 8.30 -5.16
C SER A 84 -11.76 8.77 -4.63
N GLN A 85 -12.08 8.47 -3.37
CA GLN A 85 -13.38 8.78 -2.76
C GLN A 85 -13.53 10.24 -2.26
N GLY A 86 -12.64 11.14 -2.69
CA GLY A 86 -12.68 12.58 -2.37
C GLY A 86 -13.76 13.41 -3.08
N LYS A 87 -14.75 12.81 -3.76
CA LYS A 87 -15.88 13.54 -4.35
C LYS A 87 -17.06 13.62 -3.37
N VAL A 88 -16.97 14.49 -2.37
CA VAL A 88 -18.17 15.03 -1.73
C VAL A 88 -18.38 16.44 -2.27
N ASN A 89 -19.48 16.66 -2.99
CA ASN A 89 -19.99 18.00 -3.29
C ASN A 89 -20.48 18.66 -1.99
N ALA A 90 -19.58 19.10 -1.13
CA ALA A 90 -19.93 19.96 0.00
C ALA A 90 -19.93 21.41 -0.48
N ILE A 91 -21.12 21.94 -0.78
CA ILE A 91 -21.31 23.37 -1.07
C ILE A 91 -21.26 24.11 0.27
N TYR A 92 -20.16 24.81 0.55
CA TYR A 92 -20.16 25.81 1.62
C TYR A 92 -20.73 27.13 1.07
N LEU A 93 -21.91 27.53 1.53
CA LEU A 93 -22.51 28.84 1.26
C LEU A 93 -21.76 29.94 2.00
N THR A 94 -21.27 30.96 1.28
CA THR A 94 -20.80 32.20 1.89
C THR A 94 -21.95 33.22 1.93
N PHE A 95 -22.25 33.78 3.10
CA PHE A 95 -23.19 34.90 3.21
C PHE A 95 -22.54 36.20 2.74
N LEU A 96 -23.26 36.96 1.91
CA LEU A 96 -22.90 38.29 1.43
C LEU A 96 -23.45 39.35 2.42
N ILE A 97 -22.58 40.18 3.01
CA ILE A 97 -23.04 41.44 3.64
C ILE A 97 -22.53 42.59 2.78
N LEU A 98 -23.47 43.28 2.13
CA LEU A 98 -23.26 44.47 1.30
C LEU A 98 -23.04 45.70 2.18
N ILE A 99 -21.90 46.38 2.04
CA ILE A 99 -21.77 47.79 2.40
C ILE A 99 -21.12 48.53 1.22
N SER A 100 -21.94 49.36 0.58
CA SER A 100 -21.70 50.36 -0.47
C SER A 100 -20.61 50.14 -1.54
N HIS A 101 -21.08 49.95 -2.76
CA HIS A 101 -20.45 50.31 -4.06
C HIS A 101 -19.15 49.60 -4.48
N SER A 102 -19.12 48.27 -4.37
CA SER A 102 -18.55 47.37 -5.41
C SER A 102 -18.70 45.91 -4.95
N VAL A 103 -19.36 45.05 -5.74
CA VAL A 103 -19.53 43.62 -5.40
C VAL A 103 -18.53 42.80 -6.21
N LEU A 104 -17.67 42.05 -5.51
CA LEU A 104 -16.82 41.00 -6.08
C LEU A 104 -17.15 39.71 -5.32
N SER A 105 -17.98 38.86 -5.92
CA SER A 105 -18.26 37.52 -5.42
C SER A 105 -17.17 36.57 -5.90
N LYS A 106 -16.29 36.13 -4.99
CA LYS A 106 -15.32 35.07 -5.24
C LYS A 106 -15.88 33.78 -4.64
N VAL A 107 -16.31 32.86 -5.48
CA VAL A 107 -16.74 31.52 -5.05
C VAL A 107 -15.48 30.66 -4.89
N THR A 108 -15.21 30.19 -3.69
CA THR A 108 -14.11 29.26 -3.40
C THR A 108 -14.70 27.88 -3.16
N PHE A 109 -14.42 26.91 -4.02
CA PHE A 109 -14.76 25.51 -3.79
C PHE A 109 -13.71 24.88 -2.89
N VAL A 110 -14.10 24.46 -1.68
CA VAL A 110 -13.27 23.64 -0.80
C VAL A 110 -13.74 22.20 -0.94
N HIS A 111 -13.00 21.39 -1.70
CA HIS A 111 -13.23 19.95 -1.75
C HIS A 111 -12.58 19.35 -0.51
N ASN A 112 -13.38 18.82 0.42
CA ASN A 112 -12.85 18.00 1.51
C ASN A 112 -12.48 16.64 0.92
N LEU A 113 -11.19 16.41 0.74
CA LEU A 113 -10.65 15.13 0.30
C LEU A 113 -10.74 14.13 1.46
N TYR A 114 -11.73 13.24 1.44
CA TYR A 114 -11.80 12.16 2.43
C TYR A 114 -10.94 11.00 1.97
N ILE A 115 -9.75 10.87 2.55
CA ILE A 115 -8.85 9.73 2.33
C ILE A 115 -9.34 8.59 3.23
N GLN A 116 -9.63 7.43 2.67
CA GLN A 116 -9.85 6.23 3.45
C GLN A 116 -8.56 5.43 3.53
N THR A 117 -8.14 5.04 4.73
CA THR A 117 -7.02 4.13 4.89
C THR A 117 -7.41 2.94 5.76
N ALA A 118 -6.90 1.77 5.41
CA ALA A 118 -7.03 0.53 6.18
C ALA A 118 -5.73 -0.28 6.12
N THR A 119 -4.60 0.44 6.14
CA THR A 119 -3.25 -0.10 6.11
C THR A 119 -3.06 -1.07 7.26
N LYS A 120 -2.64 -2.28 6.94
CA LYS A 120 -2.41 -3.35 7.91
C LYS A 120 -0.93 -3.39 8.23
N ILE A 121 -0.59 -3.49 9.51
CA ILE A 121 0.79 -3.60 9.97
C ILE A 121 0.98 -4.86 10.81
N ALA A 122 2.20 -5.38 10.81
CA ALA A 122 2.67 -6.43 11.72
C ALA A 122 3.97 -6.00 12.41
N TYR A 123 4.07 -6.19 13.71
CA TYR A 123 5.24 -5.74 14.50
C TYR A 123 5.51 -6.68 15.67
N ILE A 124 6.73 -6.66 16.19
CA ILE A 124 7.12 -7.41 17.40
C ILE A 124 7.05 -6.45 18.59
N GLU A 125 6.33 -6.86 19.64
CA GLU A 125 6.23 -6.09 20.89
C GLU A 125 7.45 -6.35 21.79
N GLU A 126 8.00 -5.30 22.40
CA GLU A 126 9.09 -5.43 23.37
C GLU A 126 8.72 -6.41 24.49
N ASN A 127 9.62 -7.33 24.81
CA ASN A 127 9.44 -8.38 25.85
C ASN A 127 8.38 -9.46 25.54
N SER A 128 7.82 -9.51 24.34
CA SER A 128 7.03 -10.65 23.89
C SER A 128 7.94 -11.80 23.43
N SER A 129 7.57 -13.04 23.73
CA SER A 129 8.32 -14.25 23.35
C SER A 129 8.20 -14.56 21.85
N ASN A 130 8.72 -13.67 20.99
CA ASN A 130 8.66 -13.75 19.52
C ASN A 130 7.23 -13.83 18.97
N LYS A 131 6.28 -13.13 19.60
CA LYS A 131 4.91 -13.02 19.09
C LYS A 131 4.77 -11.71 18.34
N TYR A 132 4.35 -11.78 17.08
CA TYR A 132 3.96 -10.59 16.35
C TYR A 132 2.53 -10.17 16.72
N GLN A 133 2.27 -8.88 16.65
CA GLN A 133 0.95 -8.29 16.72
C GLN A 133 0.55 -7.77 15.35
N THR A 134 -0.75 -7.65 15.11
CA THR A 134 -1.27 -6.98 13.91
C THR A 134 -2.22 -5.86 14.28
N LYS A 135 -2.24 -4.81 13.46
CA LYS A 135 -3.12 -3.66 13.66
C LYS A 135 -3.49 -3.04 12.31
N ILE A 136 -4.67 -2.44 12.24
CA ILE A 136 -5.04 -1.52 11.17
C ILE A 136 -4.76 -0.10 11.65
N ILE A 137 -4.04 0.68 10.85
CA ILE A 137 -3.71 2.08 11.15
C ILE A 137 -4.39 3.01 10.17
N ASP A 138 -4.75 4.19 10.67
CA ASP A 138 -5.25 5.29 9.84
C ASP A 138 -4.11 6.25 9.47
N SER A 139 -3.31 5.87 8.47
CA SER A 139 -2.12 6.62 8.07
C SER A 139 -1.75 6.36 6.60
N THR A 140 -1.36 7.43 5.90
CA THR A 140 -0.77 7.37 4.57
C THR A 140 0.76 7.31 4.61
N LYS A 141 1.37 7.36 5.79
CA LYS A 141 2.83 7.38 5.93
C LYS A 141 3.39 5.96 5.88
N PHE A 142 4.60 5.84 5.34
CA PHE A 142 5.42 4.63 5.42
C PHE A 142 6.90 5.00 5.48
N SER A 143 7.78 4.03 5.69
CA SER A 143 9.22 4.29 5.89
C SER A 143 10.06 3.31 5.07
N LEU A 144 11.30 3.72 4.79
CA LEU A 144 12.36 2.94 4.12
C LEU A 144 12.04 2.52 2.67
N MET A 145 11.01 1.72 2.43
CA MET A 145 10.68 1.21 1.11
C MET A 145 9.22 0.74 0.99
N ALA A 146 8.71 0.73 -0.23
CA ALA A 146 7.46 0.06 -0.58
C ALA A 146 7.42 -0.33 -2.06
N ASN A 147 6.71 -1.42 -2.36
CA ASN A 147 6.35 -1.82 -3.72
C ASN A 147 4.82 -1.73 -3.82
N LEU A 148 4.33 -0.71 -4.50
CA LEU A 148 2.92 -0.33 -4.48
C LEU A 148 2.30 -0.47 -5.86
N ALA A 149 1.02 -0.84 -5.88
CA ALA A 149 0.16 -0.77 -7.04
C ALA A 149 -0.78 0.44 -6.88
N VAL A 150 -0.84 1.30 -7.89
CA VAL A 150 -1.60 2.55 -7.91
C VAL A 150 -2.60 2.50 -9.06
N SER A 151 -3.89 2.63 -8.76
CA SER A 151 -5.00 2.61 -9.72
C SER A 151 -5.75 3.93 -9.71
N GLU A 152 -6.09 4.47 -10.88
CA GLU A 152 -6.74 5.79 -11.02
C GLU A 152 -8.13 5.88 -10.41
N ASN A 153 -8.79 4.75 -10.21
CA ASN A 153 -10.08 4.64 -9.54
C ASN A 153 -10.19 3.29 -8.83
N ASP A 154 -11.31 3.09 -8.13
CA ASP A 154 -11.61 1.86 -7.40
C ASP A 154 -12.71 1.03 -8.05
N ASP A 155 -13.04 1.26 -9.33
CA ASP A 155 -14.14 0.55 -9.97
C ASP A 155 -13.84 -0.95 -10.12
N PRO A 156 -14.86 -1.82 -10.07
CA PRO A 156 -14.71 -3.21 -10.47
C PRO A 156 -14.15 -3.32 -11.89
N SER A 157 -13.15 -4.17 -12.08
CA SER A 157 -12.46 -4.33 -13.36
C SER A 157 -12.26 -5.81 -13.72
N GLU A 158 -11.98 -6.08 -14.99
CA GLU A 158 -11.58 -7.42 -15.43
C GLU A 158 -10.22 -7.78 -14.85
N VAL A 159 -10.11 -9.03 -14.39
CA VAL A 159 -8.90 -9.52 -13.72
C VAL A 159 -8.51 -10.90 -14.21
N VAL A 160 -7.22 -11.21 -14.09
CA VAL A 160 -6.75 -12.59 -14.18
C VAL A 160 -7.02 -13.26 -12.84
N HIS A 161 -8.00 -14.16 -12.83
CA HIS A 161 -8.32 -14.98 -11.66
C HIS A 161 -7.80 -16.41 -11.88
N PHE A 162 -7.02 -16.92 -10.93
CA PHE A 162 -6.58 -18.31 -10.94
C PHE A 162 -6.82 -18.94 -9.56
N LYS A 163 -7.05 -20.26 -9.59
CA LYS A 163 -7.10 -21.09 -8.39
C LYS A 163 -6.06 -22.20 -8.54
N CYS A 164 -5.21 -22.34 -7.54
CA CYS A 164 -4.23 -23.40 -7.45
C CYS A 164 -4.32 -24.08 -6.08
N SER A 165 -4.03 -25.37 -6.04
CA SER A 165 -4.00 -26.17 -4.82
C SER A 165 -2.86 -27.16 -4.91
N ILE A 166 -2.24 -27.48 -3.77
CA ILE A 166 -1.13 -28.43 -3.65
C ILE A 166 0.10 -27.99 -4.46
N ARG A 167 1.12 -27.51 -3.76
CA ARG A 167 2.39 -27.18 -4.38
C ARG A 167 3.16 -28.46 -4.71
N THR A 168 3.35 -28.74 -6.00
CA THR A 168 4.09 -29.91 -6.51
C THR A 168 5.56 -29.62 -6.83
N GLY A 169 5.94 -28.34 -6.89
CA GLY A 169 7.30 -27.89 -7.19
C GLY A 169 8.00 -27.21 -6.00
N GLN A 170 9.26 -26.81 -6.22
CA GLN A 170 10.06 -26.15 -5.19
C GLN A 170 9.73 -24.66 -5.02
N LEU A 171 9.24 -24.01 -6.07
CA LEU A 171 8.99 -22.57 -6.11
C LEU A 171 7.74 -22.20 -5.30
N ASN A 172 7.78 -21.05 -4.63
CA ASN A 172 6.58 -20.45 -4.05
C ASN A 172 5.67 -19.84 -5.13
N LEU A 173 4.47 -19.41 -4.76
CA LEU A 173 3.48 -18.90 -5.71
C LEU A 173 3.96 -17.62 -6.45
N PRO A 174 4.42 -16.55 -5.76
CA PRO A 174 4.94 -15.37 -6.45
C PRO A 174 6.11 -15.66 -7.40
N GLU A 175 7.04 -16.54 -6.99
CA GLU A 175 8.18 -16.92 -7.82
C GLU A 175 7.74 -17.71 -9.06
N THR A 176 6.78 -18.62 -8.91
CA THR A 176 6.21 -19.38 -10.03
C THR A 176 5.60 -18.43 -11.07
N ILE A 177 4.79 -17.46 -10.63
CA ILE A 177 4.16 -16.48 -11.51
C ILE A 177 5.21 -15.63 -12.21
N ARG A 178 6.16 -15.08 -11.46
CA ARG A 178 7.23 -14.22 -12.01
C ARG A 178 8.06 -14.93 -13.06
N ARG A 179 8.46 -16.19 -12.81
CA ARG A 179 9.25 -16.97 -13.78
C ARG A 179 8.45 -17.29 -15.04
N ALA A 180 7.20 -17.73 -14.90
CA ALA A 180 6.35 -18.02 -16.05
C ALA A 180 6.11 -16.80 -16.94
N ILE A 181 5.90 -15.62 -16.34
CA ILE A 181 5.78 -14.35 -17.08
C ILE A 181 7.10 -14.02 -17.79
N ALA A 182 8.24 -14.11 -17.11
CA ALA A 182 9.55 -13.80 -17.71
C ALA A 182 9.93 -14.75 -18.86
N GLU A 183 9.62 -16.04 -18.74
CA GLU A 183 9.85 -17.04 -19.79
C GLU A 183 8.99 -16.79 -21.02
N HIS A 184 7.74 -16.34 -20.83
CA HIS A 184 6.83 -16.06 -21.94
C HIS A 184 7.09 -14.69 -22.61
N TYR A 185 7.33 -13.65 -21.82
CA TYR A 185 7.52 -12.26 -22.26
C TYR A 185 9.01 -11.86 -22.20
N THR A 186 9.85 -12.59 -22.93
CA THR A 186 11.32 -12.51 -22.81
C THR A 186 11.92 -11.10 -22.98
N ASP A 187 11.42 -10.32 -23.92
CA ASP A 187 11.93 -9.00 -24.31
C ASP A 187 11.01 -7.85 -23.85
N LYS A 188 9.93 -8.15 -23.13
CA LYS A 188 8.92 -7.19 -22.73
C LYS A 188 8.79 -7.15 -21.21
N PRO A 189 9.06 -6.01 -20.56
CA PRO A 189 8.81 -5.89 -19.14
C PRO A 189 7.30 -6.02 -18.88
N VAL A 190 6.93 -6.94 -18.00
CA VAL A 190 5.56 -7.13 -17.55
C VAL A 190 5.53 -6.96 -16.04
N SER A 191 4.68 -6.05 -15.59
CA SER A 191 4.38 -5.84 -14.18
C SER A 191 3.03 -6.47 -13.84
N LEU A 192 2.95 -7.11 -12.68
CA LEU A 192 1.72 -7.70 -12.16
C LEU A 192 1.58 -7.31 -10.69
N ALA A 193 0.37 -6.86 -10.33
CA ALA A 193 -0.05 -6.72 -8.95
C ALA A 193 -1.46 -7.28 -8.78
N GLY A 194 -1.77 -7.64 -7.55
CA GLY A 194 -3.06 -8.19 -7.18
C GLY A 194 -3.03 -8.73 -5.76
N LEU A 195 -4.09 -9.43 -5.40
CA LEU A 195 -4.23 -10.09 -4.12
C LEU A 195 -4.51 -11.58 -4.33
N PHE A 196 -4.10 -12.39 -3.38
CA PHE A 196 -4.48 -13.79 -3.32
C PHE A 196 -4.85 -14.18 -1.89
N ILE A 197 -5.65 -15.23 -1.75
CA ILE A 197 -6.08 -15.77 -0.47
C ILE A 197 -5.46 -17.15 -0.32
N LEU A 198 -4.76 -17.38 0.79
CA LEU A 198 -4.38 -18.72 1.21
C LEU A 198 -5.57 -19.37 1.93
N HIS A 199 -6.36 -20.16 1.20
CA HIS A 199 -7.54 -20.83 1.77
C HIS A 199 -7.17 -21.92 2.79
N GLU A 200 -6.14 -22.70 2.48
CA GLU A 200 -5.67 -23.82 3.29
C GLU A 200 -4.13 -23.91 3.21
N GLY A 201 -3.49 -24.30 4.32
CA GLY A 201 -2.05 -24.43 4.45
C GLY A 201 -1.39 -23.34 5.29
N GLU A 202 -0.06 -23.37 5.35
CA GLU A 202 0.75 -22.45 6.15
C GLU A 202 1.72 -21.67 5.27
N ALA A 203 1.99 -20.42 5.65
CA ALA A 203 3.02 -19.58 5.04
C ALA A 203 4.11 -19.30 6.07
N LYS A 204 5.38 -19.33 5.64
CA LYS A 204 6.49 -18.81 6.42
C LYS A 204 6.54 -17.31 6.21
N LEU A 205 6.35 -16.55 7.29
CA LEU A 205 6.38 -15.09 7.29
C LEU A 205 7.55 -14.63 8.17
N HIS A 206 8.15 -13.52 7.79
CA HIS A 206 9.12 -12.78 8.58
C HIS A 206 8.47 -11.46 9.02
N VAL A 207 8.76 -11.02 10.24
CA VAL A 207 8.38 -9.71 10.77
C VAL A 207 9.65 -9.15 11.38
N MET A 208 10.16 -8.05 10.83
CA MET A 208 11.39 -7.45 11.33
C MET A 208 11.13 -6.82 12.71
N PRO A 209 11.98 -7.05 13.72
CA PRO A 209 11.92 -6.42 15.03
C PRO A 209 12.44 -4.99 14.94
N ASP A 210 12.55 -4.32 16.09
CA ASP A 210 12.97 -2.93 16.10
C ASP A 210 14.42 -2.74 15.68
N PHE A 211 14.70 -1.53 15.20
CA PHE A 211 15.98 -1.19 14.61
C PHE A 211 17.14 -1.31 15.61
N PRO A 212 18.30 -1.84 15.19
CA PRO A 212 19.46 -1.94 16.07
C PRO A 212 19.98 -0.55 16.45
N SER A 213 20.68 -0.49 17.59
CA SER A 213 21.37 0.72 18.06
C SER A 213 22.70 0.97 17.33
N CYS A 214 23.25 -0.05 16.67
CA CYS A 214 24.46 0.02 15.85
C CYS A 214 24.16 -0.33 14.37
N PRO A 215 25.04 0.05 13.42
CA PRO A 215 24.93 -0.37 12.03
C PRO A 215 25.02 -1.90 11.87
N PHE A 216 24.43 -2.43 10.81
CA PHE A 216 24.53 -3.84 10.46
C PHE A 216 25.92 -4.18 9.92
N ASN A 217 26.49 -5.31 10.32
CA ASN A 217 27.78 -5.79 9.82
C ASN A 217 27.65 -6.53 8.49
N ASN A 218 26.54 -7.24 8.28
CA ASN A 218 26.27 -8.04 7.09
C ASN A 218 24.75 -8.21 6.85
N THR A 219 24.37 -8.77 5.70
CA THR A 219 22.96 -8.95 5.33
C THR A 219 22.25 -10.05 6.12
N ASP A 220 22.98 -11.00 6.69
CA ASP A 220 22.38 -12.08 7.51
C ASP A 220 21.82 -11.51 8.81
N GLU A 221 22.48 -10.48 9.37
CA GLU A 221 21.96 -9.71 10.50
C GLU A 221 20.65 -9.00 10.17
N VAL A 222 20.31 -8.72 8.90
CA VAL A 222 19.02 -8.10 8.52
C VAL A 222 17.89 -9.14 8.50
N ILE A 223 18.22 -10.39 8.16
CA ILE A 223 17.28 -11.50 7.98
C ILE A 223 16.98 -12.21 9.32
N HIS A 224 17.91 -12.12 10.28
CA HIS A 224 17.87 -12.86 11.55
C HIS A 224 17.51 -12.04 12.79
N ILE A 225 17.13 -10.78 12.62
CA ILE A 225 16.33 -10.07 13.63
C ILE A 225 14.87 -10.36 13.30
#